data_AF-A0A7I8KPT1-F1
#
_entry.id   AF-A0A7I8KPT1-F1
#
_cell.length_a   1.000
_cell.length_b   1.000
_cell.length_c   1.000
_cell.angle_alpha   90.00
_cell.angle_beta   90.00
_cell.angle_gamma   90.00
#
_symmetry.space_group_name_H-M   'P 1'
#
loop_
_entity.id
_entity.type
_entity.pdbx_description
1 polymer ?
#
loop_
_entity_poly.entity_id
_entity_poly.type
_entity_poly.pdbx_seq_one_letter_code
_entity_poly.pdbx_strand_id
1 'polypeptide(L)'
;MLRLSLPPTPTPFVSPSPRRSTLPPQSSFYGARLRAVAPLLRVRSPLRVGTVRMMAKREEELKEIREMTTEQINEEVIDLKGELFMLRLQKSARNEFKNSEFGRMRKRVARMLTVKREREIEEGINRRLSRKLDRKWKRSIVVRPPPSLKKKQEEEKAAEAAGKAS
;
A
#
# COMPACT_ATOMS: atom_id res chain seq x y z
N MET A 1 -17.38 -60.51 38.77
CA MET A 1 -18.07 -59.64 37.81
C MET A 1 -18.83 -58.56 38.57
N LEU A 2 -18.32 -57.34 38.60
CA LEU A 2 -19.02 -56.19 39.20
C LEU A 2 -18.87 -55.00 38.23
N ARG A 3 -19.99 -54.65 37.58
CA ARG A 3 -20.13 -53.48 36.72
C ARG A 3 -20.30 -52.25 37.61
N LEU A 4 -19.38 -51.29 37.53
CA LEU A 4 -19.57 -49.96 38.10
C LEU A 4 -19.71 -48.96 36.94
N SER A 5 -20.79 -48.20 37.01
CA SER A 5 -21.32 -47.27 36.02
C SER A 5 -20.40 -46.06 35.78
N LEU A 6 -20.24 -45.65 34.53
CA LEU A 6 -19.62 -44.37 34.17
C LEU A 6 -20.55 -43.19 34.50
N PRO A 7 -20.02 -42.05 34.99
CA PRO A 7 -20.78 -40.81 35.13
C PRO A 7 -20.91 -40.03 33.79
N PRO A 8 -21.97 -39.24 33.59
CA PRO A 8 -22.20 -38.49 32.36
C PRO A 8 -21.27 -37.28 32.21
N THR A 9 -20.86 -37.02 30.97
CA THR A 9 -20.01 -35.89 30.54
C THR A 9 -20.73 -34.54 30.63
N PRO A 10 -20.09 -33.45 31.09
CA PRO A 10 -20.69 -32.12 31.02
C PRO A 10 -20.62 -31.53 29.60
N THR A 11 -21.75 -31.05 29.11
CA THR A 11 -21.87 -30.25 27.89
C THR A 11 -21.36 -28.81 28.12
N PRO A 12 -20.77 -28.14 27.11
CA PRO A 12 -20.34 -26.76 27.26
C PRO A 12 -21.53 -25.81 27.26
N PHE A 13 -21.73 -25.11 28.38
CA PHE A 13 -22.64 -23.97 28.50
C PHE A 13 -22.14 -22.80 27.64
N VAL A 14 -22.83 -22.54 26.54
CA VAL A 14 -22.61 -21.35 25.68
C VAL A 14 -23.35 -20.18 26.31
N SER A 15 -22.61 -19.25 26.91
CA SER A 15 -23.17 -17.98 27.37
C SER A 15 -23.31 -17.01 26.18
N PRO A 16 -24.48 -16.38 25.96
CA PRO A 16 -24.59 -15.28 25.02
C PRO A 16 -24.05 -14.02 25.68
N SER A 17 -22.88 -13.55 25.24
CA SER A 17 -22.34 -12.23 25.63
C SER A 17 -23.39 -11.13 25.40
N PRO A 18 -23.69 -10.29 26.40
CA PRO A 18 -24.60 -9.18 26.21
C PRO A 18 -23.95 -8.11 25.34
N ARG A 19 -24.76 -7.59 24.42
CA ARG A 19 -24.45 -6.48 23.52
C ARG A 19 -23.89 -5.30 24.31
N ARG A 20 -22.73 -4.82 23.87
CA ARG A 20 -22.08 -3.59 24.32
C ARG A 20 -23.05 -2.43 24.15
N SER A 21 -23.66 -1.97 25.24
CA SER A 21 -24.44 -0.73 25.26
C SER A 21 -23.48 0.43 24.99
N THR A 22 -23.66 1.11 23.85
CA THR A 22 -23.04 2.42 23.61
C THR A 22 -23.88 3.48 24.31
N LEU A 23 -23.77 3.56 25.63
CA LEU A 23 -24.12 4.78 26.35
C LEU A 23 -22.82 5.55 26.63
N PRO A 24 -22.75 6.84 26.28
CA PRO A 24 -21.57 7.64 26.60
C PRO A 24 -21.45 7.75 28.14
N PRO A 25 -20.23 7.72 28.70
CA PRO A 25 -20.02 7.93 30.12
C PRO A 25 -20.53 9.31 30.52
N GLN A 26 -21.32 9.39 31.59
CA GLN A 26 -21.73 10.67 32.18
C GLN A 26 -20.48 11.39 32.70
N SER A 27 -20.00 12.37 31.94
CA SER A 27 -19.03 13.35 32.43
C SER A 27 -19.75 14.35 33.34
N SER A 28 -19.26 14.53 34.58
CA SER A 28 -19.71 15.58 35.53
C SER A 28 -19.24 16.99 35.14
N PHE A 29 -18.89 17.22 33.86
CA PHE A 29 -18.40 18.50 33.39
C PHE A 29 -19.58 19.42 33.05
N TYR A 30 -19.88 20.38 33.92
CA TYR A 30 -20.86 21.45 33.72
C TYR A 30 -20.35 22.54 32.76
N GLY A 31 -19.77 22.13 31.62
CA GLY A 31 -19.39 23.02 30.53
C GLY A 31 -20.47 23.06 29.45
N ALA A 32 -20.81 24.24 28.94
CA ALA A 32 -21.88 24.50 27.99
C ALA A 32 -21.96 23.45 26.85
N ARG A 33 -23.04 22.66 26.82
CA ARG A 33 -23.34 21.74 25.73
C ARG A 33 -23.84 22.52 24.53
N LEU A 34 -22.97 22.78 23.55
CA LEU A 34 -23.42 23.13 22.21
C LEU A 34 -24.12 21.90 21.59
N ARG A 35 -25.46 21.90 21.61
CA ARG A 35 -26.27 20.99 20.78
C ARG A 35 -25.95 21.29 19.31
N ALA A 36 -25.07 20.51 18.69
CA ALA A 36 -24.93 20.51 17.25
C ALA A 36 -26.21 19.89 16.66
N VAL A 37 -27.14 20.76 16.25
CA VAL A 37 -28.25 20.40 15.38
C VAL A 37 -27.62 20.03 14.03
N ALA A 38 -27.67 18.75 13.67
CA ALA A 38 -27.14 18.28 12.40
C ALA A 38 -27.95 18.91 11.25
N PRO A 39 -27.32 19.61 10.28
CA PRO A 39 -28.01 19.99 9.08
C PRO A 39 -28.12 18.79 8.15
N LEU A 40 -29.31 18.67 7.57
CA LEU A 40 -29.81 17.64 6.69
C LEU A 40 -28.98 17.50 5.39
N LEU A 41 -28.89 16.26 4.92
CA LEU A 41 -28.76 15.84 3.52
C LEU A 41 -27.57 16.42 2.73
N ARG A 42 -26.43 15.71 2.78
CA ARG A 42 -25.40 15.80 1.74
C ARG A 42 -25.94 15.18 0.45
N VAL A 43 -26.51 16.01 -0.43
CA VAL A 43 -26.80 15.67 -1.83
C VAL A 43 -25.49 15.18 -2.46
N ARG A 44 -25.47 13.90 -2.84
CA ARG A 44 -24.33 13.25 -3.49
C ARG A 44 -24.37 13.69 -4.96
N SER A 45 -23.53 14.67 -5.30
CA SER A 45 -23.40 15.16 -6.68
C SER A 45 -23.02 14.04 -7.65
N PRO A 46 -23.47 14.11 -8.93
CA PRO A 46 -23.36 12.99 -9.86
C PRO A 46 -21.93 12.75 -10.32
N LEU A 47 -21.73 11.55 -10.86
CA LEU A 47 -20.46 10.97 -11.31
C LEU A 47 -19.63 11.94 -12.16
N ARG A 48 -18.42 12.24 -11.69
CA ARG A 48 -17.41 13.03 -12.41
C ARG A 48 -17.05 12.35 -13.73
N VAL A 49 -17.23 13.06 -14.85
CA VAL A 49 -16.88 12.68 -16.24
C VAL A 49 -15.35 12.49 -16.46
N GLY A 50 -14.53 12.56 -15.41
CA GLY A 50 -13.08 12.31 -15.47
C GLY A 50 -12.63 10.87 -15.21
N THR A 51 -13.55 9.92 -15.00
CA THR A 51 -13.19 8.53 -14.66
C THR A 51 -12.72 7.72 -15.86
N VAL A 52 -13.34 7.90 -17.04
CA VAL A 52 -13.13 7.01 -18.21
C VAL A 52 -11.68 7.07 -18.72
N ARG A 53 -11.13 8.28 -18.95
CA ARG A 53 -9.74 8.46 -19.42
C ARG A 53 -8.69 7.96 -18.41
N MET A 54 -9.03 7.92 -17.13
CA MET A 54 -8.15 7.39 -16.07
C MET A 54 -8.20 5.87 -15.98
N MET A 55 -9.25 5.22 -16.51
CA MET A 55 -9.34 3.75 -16.58
C MET A 55 -8.50 3.18 -17.71
N ALA A 56 -8.50 3.80 -18.90
CA ALA A 56 -7.69 3.35 -20.04
C ALA A 56 -6.20 3.23 -19.70
N LYS A 57 -5.60 4.30 -19.16
CA LYS A 57 -4.19 4.28 -18.70
C LYS A 57 -3.93 3.25 -17.62
N ARG A 58 -4.92 3.00 -16.75
CA ARG A 58 -4.80 2.00 -15.70
C ARG A 58 -4.76 0.58 -16.27
N GLU A 59 -5.57 0.33 -17.28
CA GLU A 59 -5.65 -0.97 -17.96
C GLU A 59 -4.38 -1.25 -18.76
N GLU A 60 -3.85 -0.25 -19.47
CA GLU A 60 -2.55 -0.33 -20.16
C GLU A 60 -1.43 -0.69 -19.17
N GLU A 61 -1.28 0.07 -18.08
CA GLU A 61 -0.28 -0.23 -17.04
C GLU A 61 -0.45 -1.63 -16.44
N LEU A 62 -1.67 -2.16 -16.34
CA LEU A 62 -1.91 -3.51 -15.83
C LEU A 62 -1.52 -4.60 -16.83
N LYS A 63 -1.70 -4.36 -18.12
CA LYS A 63 -1.25 -5.28 -19.18
C LYS A 63 0.27 -5.37 -19.19
N GLU A 64 0.95 -4.22 -19.17
CA GLU A 64 2.42 -4.14 -19.07
C GLU A 64 2.95 -4.92 -17.87
N ILE A 65 2.36 -4.74 -16.68
CA ILE A 65 2.80 -5.45 -15.47
C ILE A 65 2.62 -6.96 -15.57
N ARG A 66 1.59 -7.43 -16.27
CA ARG A 66 1.35 -8.86 -16.46
C ARG A 66 2.32 -9.50 -17.44
N GLU A 67 2.84 -8.74 -18.40
CA GLU A 67 3.85 -9.19 -19.38
C GLU A 67 5.26 -9.26 -18.76
N MET A 68 5.56 -8.40 -17.78
CA MET A 68 6.88 -8.40 -17.10
C MET A 68 7.16 -9.67 -16.28
N THR A 69 8.43 -10.04 -16.17
CA THR A 69 8.87 -11.16 -15.31
C THR A 69 8.85 -10.78 -13.82
N THR A 70 8.85 -11.77 -12.93
CA THR A 70 8.82 -11.53 -11.47
C THR A 70 10.07 -10.79 -10.96
N GLU A 71 11.21 -11.00 -11.62
CA GLU A 71 12.49 -10.32 -11.32
C GLU A 71 12.43 -8.85 -11.73
N GLN A 72 12.00 -8.56 -12.95
CA GLN A 72 11.79 -7.20 -13.45
C GLN A 72 10.82 -6.42 -12.56
N ILE A 73 9.73 -7.05 -12.11
CA ILE A 73 8.79 -6.45 -11.15
C ILE A 73 9.49 -6.06 -9.85
N ASN A 74 10.38 -6.90 -9.32
CA ASN A 74 11.09 -6.58 -8.07
C ASN A 74 12.06 -5.42 -8.24
N GLU A 75 12.77 -5.37 -9.36
CA GLU A 75 13.69 -4.27 -9.70
C GLU A 75 12.94 -2.95 -9.86
N GLU A 76 11.86 -2.94 -10.63
CA GLU A 76 11.08 -1.73 -10.86
C GLU A 76 10.41 -1.24 -9.57
N VAL A 77 9.99 -2.16 -8.68
CA VAL A 77 9.50 -1.78 -7.33
C VAL A 77 10.57 -1.06 -6.51
N ILE A 78 11.84 -1.48 -6.61
CA ILE A 78 12.95 -0.84 -5.90
C ILE A 78 13.21 0.55 -6.50
N ASP A 79 13.23 0.65 -7.83
CA ASP A 79 13.54 1.90 -8.52
C ASP A 79 12.45 2.96 -8.31
N LEU A 80 11.17 2.59 -8.43
CA LEU A 80 10.06 3.51 -8.13
C LEU A 80 10.05 3.99 -6.67
N LYS A 81 10.47 3.13 -5.72
CA LYS A 81 10.62 3.55 -4.31
C LYS A 81 11.78 4.53 -4.12
N GLY A 82 12.87 4.34 -4.84
CA GLY A 82 14.00 5.27 -4.89
C GLY A 82 13.61 6.62 -5.46
N GLU A 83 12.88 6.64 -6.58
CA GLU A 83 12.35 7.87 -7.17
C GLU A 83 11.37 8.57 -6.22
N LEU A 84 10.54 7.82 -5.50
CA LEU A 84 9.60 8.38 -4.52
C LEU A 84 10.33 8.99 -3.32
N PHE A 85 11.51 8.49 -2.98
CA PHE A 85 12.39 9.15 -2.00
C PHE A 85 12.93 10.47 -2.53
N MET A 86 13.37 10.53 -3.79
CA MET A 86 13.82 11.78 -4.41
C MET A 86 12.72 12.83 -4.50
N LEU A 87 11.50 12.44 -4.86
CA LEU A 87 10.37 13.37 -4.84
C LEU A 87 10.09 13.92 -3.43
N ARG A 88 10.26 13.09 -2.39
CA ARG A 88 10.13 13.56 -0.99
C ARG A 88 11.23 14.58 -0.64
N LEU A 89 12.47 14.34 -1.07
CA LEU A 89 13.58 15.27 -0.86
C LEU A 89 13.35 16.60 -1.62
N GLN A 90 12.94 16.54 -2.87
CA GLN A 90 12.58 17.73 -3.66
C GLN A 90 11.47 18.54 -2.99
N LYS A 91 10.45 17.84 -2.47
CA LYS A 91 9.36 18.48 -1.72
C LYS A 91 9.85 19.17 -0.45
N SER A 92 10.76 18.55 0.31
CA SER A 92 11.33 19.18 1.51
C SER A 92 12.23 20.36 1.17
N ALA A 93 12.97 20.30 0.06
CA ALA A 93 13.80 21.39 -0.44
C ALA A 93 12.98 22.58 -0.98
N ARG A 94 11.65 22.46 -1.04
CA ARG A 94 10.73 23.44 -1.63
C ARG A 94 10.99 23.72 -3.12
N ASN A 95 11.56 22.75 -3.82
CA ASN A 95 11.68 22.79 -5.28
C ASN A 95 10.32 22.60 -5.94
N GLU A 96 10.21 22.96 -7.21
CA GLU A 96 9.01 22.69 -8.00
C GLU A 96 8.91 21.19 -8.33
N PHE A 97 7.76 20.58 -8.02
CA PHE A 97 7.48 19.18 -8.33
C PHE A 97 5.99 18.96 -8.65
N LYS A 98 5.69 17.89 -9.38
CA LYS A 98 4.31 17.49 -9.71
C LYS A 98 3.70 16.63 -8.60
N ASN A 99 2.72 17.15 -7.86
CA ASN A 99 2.09 16.42 -6.75
C ASN A 99 1.35 15.14 -7.19
N SER A 100 0.90 15.06 -8.45
CA SER A 100 0.28 13.88 -9.04
C SER A 100 1.20 12.65 -9.04
N GLU A 101 2.51 12.84 -9.15
CA GLU A 101 3.49 11.74 -9.25
C GLU A 101 3.56 10.93 -7.96
N PHE A 102 3.42 11.56 -6.79
CA PHE A 102 3.34 10.84 -5.51
C PHE A 102 2.20 9.82 -5.47
N GLY A 103 1.05 10.19 -6.04
CA GLY A 103 -0.11 9.31 -6.12
C GLY A 103 0.09 8.22 -7.16
N ARG A 104 0.56 8.61 -8.35
CA ARG A 104 0.79 7.71 -9.48
C ARG A 104 1.81 6.62 -9.14
N MET A 105 2.97 6.99 -8.64
CA MET A 105 4.04 6.04 -8.32
C MET A 105 3.66 5.07 -7.20
N ARG A 106 3.00 5.55 -6.12
CA ARG A 106 2.49 4.65 -5.07
C ARG A 106 1.46 3.66 -5.60
N LYS A 107 0.56 4.11 -6.46
CA LYS A 107 -0.44 3.23 -7.10
C LYS A 107 0.22 2.22 -8.03
N ARG A 108 1.26 2.60 -8.78
CA ARG A 108 2.01 1.70 -9.66
C ARG A 108 2.72 0.60 -8.87
N VAL A 109 3.42 0.97 -7.79
CA VAL A 109 4.03 -0.01 -6.85
C VAL A 109 2.98 -0.95 -6.28
N ALA A 110 1.81 -0.45 -5.88
CA ALA A 110 0.74 -1.29 -5.36
C ALA A 110 0.27 -2.33 -6.38
N ARG A 111 0.08 -1.95 -7.65
CA ARG A 111 -0.34 -2.87 -8.72
C ARG A 111 0.71 -3.93 -9.03
N MET A 112 1.99 -3.57 -9.05
CA MET A 112 3.08 -4.54 -9.20
C MET A 112 3.07 -5.59 -8.09
N LEU A 113 2.88 -5.15 -6.84
CA LEU A 113 2.80 -6.07 -5.70
C LEU A 113 1.54 -6.93 -5.72
N THR A 114 0.42 -6.44 -6.26
CA THR A 114 -0.79 -7.28 -6.43
C THR A 114 -0.56 -8.37 -7.47
N VAL A 115 -0.01 -8.05 -8.65
CA VAL A 115 0.29 -9.05 -9.69
C VAL A 115 1.29 -10.08 -9.19
N LYS A 116 2.35 -9.66 -8.48
CA LYS A 116 3.28 -10.59 -7.83
C LYS A 116 2.56 -11.53 -6.86
N ARG A 117 1.61 -11.02 -6.07
CA ARG A 117 0.85 -11.84 -5.12
C ARG A 117 -0.15 -12.77 -5.81
N GLU A 118 -0.74 -12.36 -6.93
CA GLU A 118 -1.60 -13.22 -7.76
C GLU A 118 -0.80 -14.42 -8.26
N ARG A 119 0.41 -14.20 -8.80
CA ARG A 119 1.32 -15.29 -9.22
C ARG A 119 1.68 -16.24 -8.07
N GLU A 120 2.01 -15.71 -6.89
CA GLU A 120 2.26 -16.56 -5.71
C GLU A 120 1.04 -17.42 -5.29
N ILE A 121 -0.19 -16.94 -5.57
CA ILE A 121 -1.41 -17.69 -5.28
C ILE A 121 -1.62 -18.79 -6.32
N GLU A 122 -1.35 -18.53 -7.60
CA GLU A 122 -1.39 -19.52 -8.67
C GLU A 122 -0.38 -20.66 -8.45
N GLU A 123 0.80 -20.35 -7.92
CA GLU A 123 1.81 -21.32 -7.48
C GLU A 123 1.39 -22.12 -6.22
N GLY A 124 0.28 -21.76 -5.56
CA GLY A 124 -0.21 -22.43 -4.36
C GLY A 124 0.52 -22.03 -3.07
N ILE A 125 1.22 -20.89 -3.05
CA ILE A 125 1.98 -20.46 -1.86
C ILE A 125 1.04 -19.94 -0.76
N ASN A 126 1.02 -20.68 0.35
CA ASN A 126 0.33 -20.31 1.57
C ASN A 126 0.73 -18.92 2.10
N ARG A 127 -0.23 -18.20 2.70
CA ARG A 127 -0.02 -16.84 3.25
C ARG A 127 1.13 -16.77 4.29
N ARG A 128 1.38 -17.84 5.03
CA ARG A 128 2.51 -17.91 5.99
C ARG A 128 3.87 -17.97 5.29
N LEU A 129 3.97 -18.79 4.24
CA LEU A 129 5.20 -18.95 3.46
C LEU A 129 5.52 -17.68 2.67
N SER A 130 4.53 -17.08 2.02
CA SER A 130 4.67 -15.79 1.32
C SER A 130 5.24 -14.69 2.23
N ARG A 131 4.75 -14.56 3.47
CA ARG A 131 5.32 -13.60 4.44
C ARG A 131 6.78 -13.91 4.81
N LYS A 132 7.16 -15.19 4.92
CA LYS A 132 8.55 -15.57 5.21
C LYS A 132 9.45 -15.21 4.03
N LEU A 133 9.01 -15.48 2.81
CA LEU A 133 9.72 -15.12 1.58
C LEU A 133 9.85 -13.60 1.43
N ASP A 134 8.77 -12.83 1.63
CA ASP A 134 8.78 -11.36 1.59
C ASP A 134 9.73 -10.76 2.63
N ARG A 135 9.76 -11.29 3.87
CA ARG A 135 10.72 -10.87 4.90
C ARG A 135 12.16 -11.20 4.53
N LYS A 136 12.41 -12.39 3.93
CA LYS A 136 13.74 -12.78 3.46
C LYS A 136 14.20 -11.83 2.35
N TRP A 137 13.35 -11.57 1.37
CA TRP A 137 13.61 -10.64 0.27
C TRP A 137 13.86 -9.22 0.78
N LYS A 138 13.02 -8.67 1.66
CA LYS A 138 13.22 -7.32 2.22
C LYS A 138 14.54 -7.16 2.96
N ARG A 139 15.05 -8.21 3.59
CA ARG A 139 16.36 -8.22 4.25
C ARG A 139 17.53 -8.25 3.27
N SER A 140 17.35 -8.84 2.08
CA SER A 140 18.39 -8.90 1.06
C SER A 140 18.44 -7.65 0.15
N ILE A 141 17.52 -6.69 0.30
CA ILE A 141 17.52 -5.48 -0.53
C ILE A 141 18.71 -4.60 -0.16
N VAL A 142 19.60 -4.38 -1.12
CA VAL A 142 20.67 -3.39 -1.04
C VAL A 142 20.15 -2.06 -1.59
N VAL A 143 20.33 -0.98 -0.83
CA VAL A 143 19.90 0.37 -1.25
C VAL A 143 20.81 0.84 -2.38
N ARG A 144 20.21 1.10 -3.55
CA ARG A 144 20.87 1.66 -4.73
C ARG A 144 20.32 3.04 -5.08
N PRO A 145 21.13 3.96 -5.63
CA PRO A 145 20.62 5.24 -6.10
C PRO A 145 19.64 5.02 -7.26
N PRO A 146 18.53 5.78 -7.33
CA PRO A 146 17.52 5.62 -8.36
C PRO A 146 18.08 5.91 -9.76
N PRO A 147 17.56 5.24 -10.80
CA PRO A 147 18.09 5.35 -12.17
C PRO A 147 18.04 6.78 -12.72
N SER A 148 17.02 7.56 -12.35
CA SER A 148 16.91 8.97 -12.75
C SER A 148 18.06 9.85 -12.25
N LEU A 149 18.64 9.55 -11.08
CA LEU A 149 19.82 10.25 -10.60
C LEU A 149 21.09 9.78 -11.31
N LYS A 150 21.23 8.48 -11.54
CA LYS A 150 22.39 7.93 -12.25
C LYS A 150 22.52 8.56 -13.64
N LYS A 151 21.42 8.64 -14.39
CA LYS A 151 21.40 9.26 -15.72
C LYS A 151 21.89 10.71 -15.69
N LYS A 152 21.41 11.52 -14.74
CA LYS A 152 21.87 12.92 -14.59
C LYS A 152 23.35 13.02 -14.28
N GLN A 153 23.85 12.17 -13.37
CA GLN A 153 25.26 12.14 -13.01
C GLN A 153 26.15 11.68 -14.18
N GLU A 154 25.67 10.74 -14.99
CA GLU A 154 26.37 10.27 -16.19
C GLU A 154 26.43 11.36 -17.26
N GLU A 155 25.34 12.09 -17.49
CA GLU A 155 25.27 13.24 -18.39
C GLU A 155 26.21 14.38 -17.96
N GLU A 156 26.20 14.74 -16.66
CA GLU A 156 27.08 15.76 -16.10
C GLU A 156 28.56 15.38 -16.24
N LYS A 157 28.91 14.12 -15.95
CA LYS A 157 30.28 13.62 -16.12
C LYS A 157 30.73 13.60 -17.57
N ALA A 158 29.83 13.25 -18.50
CA ALA A 158 30.12 13.28 -19.92
C ALA A 158 30.37 14.72 -20.42
N ALA A 159 29.58 15.69 -19.94
CA ALA A 159 29.78 17.11 -20.25
C ALA A 159 31.09 17.65 -19.68
N GLU A 160 31.45 17.27 -18.45
CA GLU A 160 32.71 17.66 -17.82
C GLU A 160 33.92 17.04 -18.55
N ALA A 161 33.83 15.78 -18.98
CA ALA A 161 34.87 15.13 -19.75
C ALA A 161 35.06 15.78 -21.14
N ALA A 162 33.98 16.17 -21.80
CA ALA A 162 34.05 16.90 -23.07
C ALA A 162 34.65 18.32 -22.88
N GLY A 163 34.28 19.03 -21.81
CA GLY A 163 34.83 20.35 -21.51
C GLY A 163 36.28 20.34 -21.02
N LYS A 164 36.76 19.24 -20.45
CA LYS A 164 38.18 19.04 -20.10
C LYS A 164 39.05 18.59 -21.28
N ALA A 165 38.44 18.12 -22.37
CA ALA A 165 39.13 17.67 -23.57
C ALA A 165 39.28 18.75 -24.66
N SER A 166 38.64 19.92 -24.47
CA SER A 166 38.82 21.12 -25.31
C SER A 166 39.80 22.10 -24.68
#